data_AF-F6ZQS1-F1
#
_entry.id   AF-F6ZQS1-F1
#
_cell.length_a   1.000
_cell.length_b   1.000
_cell.length_c   1.000
_cell.angle_alpha   90.00
_cell.angle_beta   90.00
_cell.angle_gamma   90.00
#
_symmetry.space_group_name_H-M   'P 1'
#
loop_
_entity.id
_entity.type
_entity.pdbx_description
1 polymer ?
#
loop_
_entity_poly.entity_id
_entity_poly.type
_entity_poly.pdbx_seq_one_letter_code
_entity_poly.pdbx_strand_id
1 'polypeptide(L)'
;NMFSSRLFTLALVVKRQEVLLGYKKHGFGAGRWKGFGGKVQDGEIIEEGAKRELLEESGLTEDTLQKIGHITFEFLGNSELMDVHVFRTDSFHGIPTESDEMRKLNPFPFYHWTHPTPSSGKRLVSISNCWPGCAYFSQ
;
A
#
# COMPACT_ATOMS: atom_id res chain seq x y z
N ASN A 1 -26.15 11.57 0.14
CA ASN A 1 -24.79 12.02 0.49
C ASN A 1 -23.81 11.23 -0.35
N MET A 2 -23.36 11.79 -1.49
CA MET A 2 -22.33 11.15 -2.30
C MET A 2 -20.99 11.54 -1.70
N PHE A 3 -20.34 10.59 -1.01
CA PHE A 3 -18.93 10.73 -0.68
C PHE A 3 -18.13 10.73 -2.00
N SER A 4 -17.18 11.64 -2.15
CA SER A 4 -16.22 11.59 -3.26
C SER A 4 -15.15 10.56 -2.93
N SER A 5 -14.67 9.79 -3.89
CA SER A 5 -13.59 8.82 -3.69
C SER A 5 -12.32 9.26 -4.39
N ARG A 6 -11.18 9.13 -3.72
CA ARG A 6 -9.85 9.31 -4.32
C ARG A 6 -9.16 7.95 -4.43
N LEU A 7 -8.61 7.68 -5.62
CA LEU A 7 -7.96 6.42 -5.95
C LEU A 7 -6.52 6.36 -5.43
N PHE A 8 -6.17 5.20 -4.85
CA PHE A 8 -4.85 4.88 -4.34
C PHE A 8 -4.44 3.46 -4.74
N THR A 9 -3.15 3.20 -4.68
CA THR A 9 -2.54 1.89 -4.93
C THR A 9 -1.82 1.39 -3.68
N LEU A 10 -1.69 0.07 -3.58
CA LEU A 10 -0.82 -0.61 -2.62
C LEU A 10 -0.25 -1.88 -3.26
N ALA A 11 1.03 -1.91 -3.58
CA ALA A 11 1.78 -3.06 -4.03
C ALA A 11 2.47 -3.76 -2.85
N LEU A 12 2.20 -5.06 -2.72
CA LEU A 12 2.89 -5.97 -1.80
C LEU A 12 3.90 -6.81 -2.57
N VAL A 13 5.18 -6.62 -2.26
CA VAL A 13 6.26 -7.46 -2.79
C VAL A 13 6.49 -8.63 -1.85
N VAL A 14 6.20 -9.84 -2.31
CA VAL A 14 6.25 -11.05 -1.49
C VAL A 14 7.32 -12.00 -2.01
N LYS A 15 8.19 -12.50 -1.14
CA LYS A 15 9.20 -13.51 -1.49
C LYS A 15 9.41 -14.44 -0.32
N ARG A 16 9.36 -15.76 -0.56
CA ARG A 16 9.60 -16.80 0.46
C ARG A 16 8.79 -16.60 1.76
N GLN A 17 7.51 -16.24 1.65
CA GLN A 17 6.61 -15.96 2.78
C GLN A 17 7.00 -14.72 3.62
N GLU A 18 7.81 -13.84 3.05
CA GLU A 18 8.12 -12.54 3.60
C GLU A 18 7.52 -11.46 2.72
N VAL A 19 7.04 -10.37 3.33
CA VAL A 19 6.60 -9.17 2.63
C VAL A 19 7.64 -8.07 2.84
N LEU A 20 8.07 -7.44 1.76
CA LEU A 20 8.95 -6.27 1.84
C LEU A 20 8.11 -5.05 2.22
N LEU A 21 8.50 -4.35 3.29
CA LEU A 21 7.84 -3.14 3.76
C LEU A 21 8.83 -1.98 3.83
N GLY A 22 8.33 -0.78 3.53
CA GLY A 22 9.03 0.49 3.70
C GLY A 22 8.66 1.17 5.02
N TYR A 23 9.65 1.66 5.76
CA TYR A 23 9.41 2.53 6.92
C TYR A 23 9.21 3.98 6.45
N LYS A 24 7.97 4.47 6.55
CA LYS A 24 7.57 5.79 6.06
C LYS A 24 8.20 6.91 6.88
N LYS A 25 8.90 7.82 6.22
CA LYS A 25 9.60 8.98 6.81
C LYS A 25 8.66 10.13 7.16
N HIS A 26 7.73 10.46 6.25
CA HIS A 26 6.98 11.72 6.29
C HIS A 26 5.51 11.52 5.93
N GLY A 27 4.67 12.54 6.18
CA GLY A 27 3.26 12.53 5.79
C GLY A 27 2.37 11.59 6.59
N PHE A 28 1.20 11.27 6.04
CA PHE A 28 0.25 10.37 6.69
C PHE A 28 0.81 8.95 6.80
N GLY A 29 0.77 8.36 8.00
CA GLY A 29 1.35 7.04 8.26
C GLY A 29 2.85 7.07 8.58
N ALA A 30 3.46 8.25 8.73
CA ALA A 30 4.86 8.38 9.15
C ALA A 30 5.14 7.60 10.44
N GLY A 31 6.30 6.95 10.49
CA GLY A 31 6.70 6.12 11.62
C GLY A 31 6.17 4.69 11.59
N ARG A 32 5.58 4.25 10.47
CA ARG A 32 4.99 2.92 10.31
C ARG A 32 5.59 2.19 9.11
N TRP A 33 5.49 0.87 9.15
CA TRP A 33 5.85 0.00 8.04
C TRP A 33 4.62 -0.22 7.15
N LYS A 34 4.73 0.11 5.85
CA LYS A 34 3.68 -0.07 4.85
C LYS A 34 4.21 -0.78 3.61
N GLY A 35 3.30 -1.33 2.80
CA GLY A 35 3.62 -1.71 1.42
C GLY A 35 3.81 -0.46 0.56
N PHE A 36 4.10 -0.63 -0.72
CA PHE A 36 4.45 0.49 -1.61
C PHE A 36 3.23 1.03 -2.32
N GLY A 37 3.05 2.34 -2.45
CA GLY A 37 1.87 2.88 -3.12
C GLY A 37 1.46 4.26 -2.66
N GLY A 38 0.66 4.90 -3.51
CA GLY A 38 0.28 6.29 -3.36
C GLY A 38 -0.99 6.62 -4.13
N LYS A 39 -1.16 7.89 -4.47
CA LYS A 39 -2.33 8.37 -5.20
C LYS A 39 -2.21 8.01 -6.67
N VAL A 40 -3.30 7.58 -7.28
CA VAL A 40 -3.39 7.50 -8.74
C VAL A 40 -3.52 8.92 -9.29
N GLN A 41 -2.75 9.24 -10.32
CA GLN A 41 -2.76 10.56 -10.97
C GLN A 41 -3.92 10.70 -11.96
N ASP A 42 -4.27 11.93 -12.34
CA ASP A 42 -5.37 12.18 -13.28
C ASP A 42 -5.05 11.57 -14.66
N GLY A 43 -5.92 10.68 -15.13
CA GLY A 43 -5.75 9.95 -16.39
C GLY A 43 -4.79 8.75 -16.31
N GLU A 44 -4.18 8.48 -15.16
CA GLU A 44 -3.29 7.34 -14.94
C GLU A 44 -4.09 6.04 -14.80
N ILE A 45 -3.63 4.98 -15.47
CA ILE A 45 -4.16 3.63 -15.28
C ILE A 45 -3.72 3.16 -13.89
N ILE A 46 -4.66 2.66 -13.08
CA ILE A 46 -4.41 2.31 -11.66
C ILE A 46 -3.23 1.35 -11.50
N GLU A 47 -3.10 0.35 -12.38
CA GLU A 47 -1.97 -0.59 -12.35
C GLU A 47 -0.64 0.12 -12.60
N GLU A 48 -0.58 1.03 -13.59
CA GLU A 48 0.63 1.80 -13.89
C GLU A 48 1.01 2.74 -12.75
N GLY A 49 0.02 3.32 -12.06
CA GLY A 49 0.27 4.06 -10.82
C GLY A 49 0.85 3.17 -9.72
N ALA A 50 0.47 1.89 -9.64
CA ALA A 50 1.06 0.95 -8.68
C ALA A 50 2.52 0.62 -9.04
N LYS A 51 2.84 0.43 -10.33
CA LYS A 51 4.22 0.19 -10.80
C LYS A 51 5.11 1.41 -10.56
N ARG A 52 4.60 2.61 -10.88
CA ARG A 52 5.30 3.89 -10.65
C ARG A 52 5.64 4.06 -9.18
N GLU A 53 4.66 3.93 -8.28
CA GLU A 53 4.88 4.10 -6.84
C GLU A 53 5.82 3.02 -6.27
N LEU A 54 5.75 1.79 -6.76
CA LEU A 54 6.70 0.74 -6.38
C LEU A 54 8.14 1.14 -6.73
N LEU A 55 8.36 1.65 -7.95
CA LEU A 55 9.66 2.12 -8.38
C LEU A 55 10.13 3.34 -7.56
N GLU A 56 9.27 4.34 -7.37
CA GLU A 56 9.59 5.57 -6.65
C GLU A 56 9.91 5.31 -5.16
N GLU A 57 9.14 4.45 -4.49
CA GLU A 57 9.28 4.21 -3.05
C GLU A 57 10.31 3.13 -2.70
N SER A 58 10.72 2.26 -3.64
CA SER A 58 11.60 1.12 -3.35
C SER A 58 12.75 0.87 -4.33
N GLY A 59 12.75 1.51 -5.50
CA GLY A 59 13.72 1.25 -6.57
C GLY A 59 13.48 -0.08 -7.31
N LEU A 60 12.36 -0.77 -7.05
CA LEU A 60 12.04 -2.06 -7.65
C LEU A 60 11.15 -1.92 -8.88
N THR A 61 11.31 -2.84 -9.83
CA THR A 61 10.38 -3.05 -10.94
C THR A 61 9.91 -4.50 -10.97
N GLU A 62 8.89 -4.77 -11.76
CA GLU A 62 8.19 -6.03 -11.87
C GLU A 62 7.65 -6.22 -13.30
N ASP A 63 7.37 -7.47 -13.68
CA ASP A 63 6.74 -7.72 -14.99
C ASP A 63 5.21 -7.67 -14.90
N THR A 64 4.66 -8.11 -13.77
CA THR A 64 3.22 -8.23 -13.56
C THR A 64 2.83 -7.90 -12.13
N LEU A 65 1.75 -7.14 -11.98
CA LEU A 65 1.07 -6.92 -10.70
C LEU A 65 -0.27 -7.63 -10.72
N GLN A 66 -0.46 -8.58 -9.80
CA GLN A 66 -1.76 -9.21 -9.62
C GLN A 66 -2.62 -8.34 -8.70
N LYS A 67 -3.76 -7.86 -9.18
CA LYS A 67 -4.76 -7.24 -8.28
C LYS A 67 -5.32 -8.31 -7.35
N ILE A 68 -5.08 -8.15 -6.05
CA ILE A 68 -5.47 -9.11 -5.02
C ILE A 68 -6.53 -8.57 -4.07
N GLY A 69 -6.85 -7.28 -4.11
CA GLY A 69 -7.85 -6.76 -3.19
C GLY A 69 -8.21 -5.32 -3.42
N HIS A 70 -9.16 -4.90 -2.60
CA HIS A 70 -9.69 -3.55 -2.60
C HIS A 70 -10.09 -3.19 -1.18
N ILE A 71 -9.69 -1.99 -0.75
CA ILE A 71 -9.93 -1.49 0.61
C ILE A 71 -10.46 -0.08 0.52
N THR A 72 -11.55 0.19 1.21
CA THR A 72 -12.07 1.55 1.36
C THR A 72 -11.85 2.04 2.79
N PHE A 73 -11.23 3.21 2.94
CA PHE A 73 -11.14 3.91 4.21
C PHE A 73 -11.91 5.22 4.16
N GLU A 74 -12.49 5.60 5.30
CA GLU A 74 -12.94 6.96 5.56
C GLU A 74 -11.99 7.63 6.55
N PHE A 75 -11.75 8.93 6.36
CA PHE A 75 -11.13 9.74 7.40
C PHE A 75 -12.20 10.36 8.29
N LEU A 76 -12.03 10.26 9.61
CA LEU A 76 -12.97 10.87 10.55
C LEU A 76 -13.01 12.38 10.33
N GLY A 77 -14.19 12.91 9.99
CA GLY A 77 -14.37 14.34 9.71
C GLY A 77 -14.08 14.78 8.28
N ASN A 78 -13.83 13.85 7.34
CA ASN A 78 -13.69 14.13 5.91
C ASN A 78 -14.78 13.39 5.11
N SER A 79 -15.31 14.02 4.06
CA SER A 79 -16.28 13.42 3.14
C SER A 79 -15.63 12.70 1.95
N GLU A 80 -14.29 12.69 1.85
CA GLU A 80 -13.53 11.96 0.84
C GLU A 80 -13.15 10.55 1.34
N LEU A 81 -13.50 9.52 0.57
CA LEU A 81 -13.08 8.14 0.79
C LEU A 81 -11.73 7.88 0.14
N MET A 82 -10.88 7.10 0.79
CA MET A 82 -9.72 6.50 0.15
C MET A 82 -10.12 5.16 -0.44
N ASP A 83 -10.02 5.06 -1.75
CA ASP A 83 -10.28 3.85 -2.52
C ASP A 83 -8.94 3.21 -2.90
N VAL A 84 -8.51 2.18 -2.17
CA VAL A 84 -7.19 1.56 -2.28
C VAL A 84 -7.28 0.25 -3.07
N HIS A 85 -6.62 0.21 -4.22
CA HIS A 85 -6.43 -0.99 -5.02
C HIS A 85 -5.16 -1.72 -4.60
N VAL A 86 -5.31 -2.96 -4.12
CA VAL A 86 -4.20 -3.76 -3.59
C VAL A 86 -3.70 -4.73 -4.65
N PHE A 87 -2.40 -4.69 -4.88
CA PHE A 87 -1.66 -5.51 -5.82
C PHE A 87 -0.62 -6.34 -5.09
N ARG A 88 -0.22 -7.45 -5.71
CA ARG A 88 0.84 -8.32 -5.26
C ARG A 88 1.75 -8.66 -6.43
N THR A 89 3.04 -8.74 -6.14
CA THR A 89 3.99 -9.44 -6.99
C THR A 89 4.84 -10.40 -6.18
N ASP A 90 5.14 -11.54 -6.79
CA ASP A 90 6.08 -12.55 -6.26
C ASP A 90 7.44 -12.51 -6.98
N SER A 91 7.58 -11.68 -8.02
CA SER A 91 8.78 -11.53 -8.85
C SER A 91 9.08 -10.05 -9.09
N PHE A 92 10.34 -9.66 -8.87
CA PHE A 92 10.77 -8.28 -9.02
C PHE A 92 12.25 -8.22 -9.42
N HIS A 93 12.63 -7.08 -9.97
CA HIS A 93 13.98 -6.74 -10.39
C HIS A 93 14.51 -5.56 -9.58
N GLY A 94 15.85 -5.48 -9.49
CA GLY A 94 16.54 -4.43 -8.74
C GLY A 94 16.88 -4.82 -7.31
N ILE A 95 17.41 -3.84 -6.57
CA ILE A 95 17.79 -3.96 -5.16
C ILE A 95 16.94 -2.95 -4.38
N PRO A 96 16.22 -3.37 -3.32
CA PRO A 96 15.45 -2.45 -2.49
C PRO A 96 16.34 -1.31 -1.98
N THR A 97 15.99 -0.08 -2.32
CA THR A 97 16.79 1.11 -1.99
C THR A 97 15.93 2.17 -1.32
N GLU A 98 16.46 2.80 -0.27
CA GLU A 98 15.78 3.91 0.40
C GLU A 98 15.42 5.03 -0.57
N SER A 99 14.27 5.66 -0.36
CA SER A 99 13.78 6.80 -1.14
C SER A 99 13.57 8.01 -0.24
N ASP A 100 13.19 9.15 -0.81
CA ASP A 100 12.83 10.33 -0.02
C ASP A 100 11.62 10.07 0.91
N GLU A 101 10.73 9.14 0.54
CA GLU A 101 9.58 8.74 1.36
C GLU A 101 9.91 7.59 2.34
N MET A 102 10.84 6.69 1.99
CA MET A 102 11.09 5.43 2.72
C MET A 102 12.53 5.31 3.20
N ARG A 103 12.74 5.08 4.51
CA ARG A 103 14.11 4.99 5.09
C ARG A 103 14.66 3.61 5.35
N LYS A 104 13.84 2.57 5.33
CA LYS A 104 14.29 1.19 5.58
C LYS A 104 13.36 0.28 4.82
N LEU A 105 13.93 -0.70 4.13
CA LEU A 105 13.21 -1.70 3.36
C LEU A 105 13.58 -3.06 3.91
N ASN A 106 12.66 -3.67 4.65
CA ASN A 106 12.93 -4.92 5.35
C ASN A 106 11.88 -5.98 5.00
N PRO A 107 12.29 -7.24 4.78
CA PRO A 107 11.36 -8.35 4.72
C PRO A 107 10.79 -8.63 6.12
N PHE A 108 9.48 -8.85 6.19
CA PHE A 108 8.77 -9.27 7.40
C PHE A 108 8.02 -10.58 7.16
N PRO A 109 8.00 -11.51 8.14
CA PRO A 109 7.20 -12.72 8.01
C PRO A 109 5.71 -12.40 7.81
N PHE A 110 5.10 -13.02 6.79
CA PHE A 110 3.72 -12.78 6.38
C PHE A 110 2.70 -13.00 7.52
N TYR A 111 2.97 -13.96 8.42
CA TYR A 111 2.06 -14.38 9.49
C TYR A 111 2.07 -13.48 10.74
N HIS A 112 2.99 -12.52 10.88
CA HIS A 112 3.11 -11.69 12.09
C HIS A 112 2.12 -10.52 12.17
N TRP A 113 1.39 -10.21 11.09
CA TRP A 113 0.61 -8.96 10.96
C TRP A 113 -0.91 -9.18 10.95
N THR A 114 -1.41 -10.12 11.75
CA THR A 114 -2.83 -10.47 11.85
C THR A 114 -3.66 -9.53 12.74
N HIS A 115 -3.03 -8.60 13.45
CA HIS A 115 -3.71 -7.67 14.36
C HIS A 115 -3.48 -6.22 13.93
N PRO A 116 -4.48 -5.56 13.30
CA PRO A 116 -4.35 -4.16 12.93
C PRO A 116 -4.22 -3.29 14.18
N THR A 117 -3.12 -2.55 14.30
CA THR A 117 -3.10 -1.39 15.20
C THR A 117 -3.93 -0.29 14.55
N PRO A 118 -4.89 0.35 15.26
CA PRO A 118 -5.66 1.44 14.69
C PRO A 118 -4.73 2.57 14.21
N SER A 119 -4.95 3.07 12.99
CA SER A 119 -4.43 4.38 12.57
C SER A 119 -5.29 5.44 13.23
N SER A 120 -4.66 6.37 13.94
CA SER A 120 -5.34 7.57 14.40
C SER A 120 -5.93 8.30 13.18
N GLY A 121 -7.26 8.32 13.08
CA GLY A 121 -8.00 9.11 12.09
C GLY A 121 -8.52 8.38 10.85
N LYS A 122 -8.21 7.10 10.63
CA LYS A 122 -8.82 6.28 9.56
C LYS A 122 -9.76 5.23 10.13
N ARG A 123 -10.88 4.98 9.45
CA ARG A 123 -11.77 3.85 9.71
C ARG A 123 -11.88 3.00 8.46
N LEU A 124 -11.68 1.69 8.63
CA LEU A 124 -11.94 0.71 7.57
C LEU A 124 -13.44 0.67 7.29
N VAL A 125 -13.83 0.95 6.05
CA VAL A 125 -15.21 0.91 5.58
C VAL A 125 -15.51 -0.47 4.99
N SER A 126 -14.63 -0.96 4.11
CA SER A 126 -14.77 -2.26 3.47
C SER A 126 -13.41 -2.85 3.10
N ILE A 127 -13.37 -4.17 3.02
CA ILE A 127 -12.26 -4.95 2.47
C ILE A 127 -12.85 -6.05 1.61
N SER A 128 -12.34 -6.22 0.39
CA SER A 128 -12.77 -7.29 -0.51
C SER A 128 -11.57 -7.94 -1.18
N ASN A 129 -11.64 -9.27 -1.34
CA ASN A 129 -10.61 -10.14 -1.93
C ASN A 129 -9.21 -10.10 -1.28
N CYS A 130 -8.96 -9.20 -0.32
CA CYS A 130 -7.75 -9.16 0.51
C CYS A 130 -7.98 -9.88 1.84
N TRP A 131 -6.97 -10.61 2.30
CA TRP A 131 -6.83 -10.98 3.71
C TRP A 131 -6.86 -9.73 4.64
N PRO A 132 -7.38 -9.84 5.88
CA PRO A 132 -7.48 -8.72 6.82
C PRO A 132 -6.15 -7.98 7.07
N GLY A 133 -5.01 -8.69 6.97
CA GLY A 133 -3.67 -8.12 7.11
C GLY A 133 -3.32 -7.06 6.06
N CYS A 134 -3.95 -7.05 4.88
CA CYS A 134 -3.70 -5.98 3.88
C CYS A 134 -3.97 -4.58 4.46
N ALA A 135 -5.01 -4.44 5.30
CA ALA A 135 -5.37 -3.15 5.88
C ALA A 135 -4.27 -2.60 6.81
N TYR A 136 -3.39 -3.46 7.33
CA TYR A 136 -2.24 -3.03 8.12
C TYR A 136 -1.18 -2.37 7.23
N PHE A 137 -0.95 -2.90 6.03
CA PHE A 137 0.05 -2.39 5.11
C PHE A 137 -0.39 -1.15 4.32
N SER A 138 -1.66 -0.75 4.42
CA SER A 138 -2.23 0.48 3.83
C SER A 138 -2.25 1.69 4.78
N GLN A 139 -1.62 1.56 5.96
CA GLN A 139 -1.65 2.58 7.02
C GLN A 139 -0.67 3.74 6.78
#